data_AF-A0A7C4B901-F1
#
_entry.id   AF-A0A7C4B901-F1
#
_cell.length_a   1.000
_cell.length_b   1.000
_cell.length_c   1.000
_cell.angle_alpha   90.00
_cell.angle_beta   90.00
_cell.angle_gamma   90.00
#
_symmetry.space_group_name_H-M   'P 1'
#
loop_
_entity.id
_entity.type
_entity.pdbx_description
1 polymer ?
#
loop_
_entity_poly.entity_id
_entity_poly.type
_entity_poly.pdbx_seq_one_letter_code
_entity_poly.pdbx_strand_id
1 'polypeptide(L)'
;SGVEVKDVRTAVEAGRRLLSMGAGSVVVTMGSEGAVVVTEEESCIVPAVRVKPVDTTGAGDAFNAGLAFGLAQGSSLVEAARLGCVIAALKVTKFGAQEGLPWREELEEALRRGVLELTTPIKVR
;
A
#
# COMPACT_ATOMS: atom_id res chain seq x y z
N SER A 1 -13.52 4.51 -11.23
CA SER A 1 -13.11 5.90 -11.51
C SER A 1 -13.14 6.24 -13.00
N GLY A 2 -12.77 5.31 -13.90
CA GLY A 2 -12.60 5.62 -15.33
C GLY A 2 -11.38 6.50 -15.62
N VAL A 3 -10.47 6.63 -14.65
CA VAL A 3 -9.21 7.39 -14.76
C VAL A 3 -8.08 6.37 -14.87
N GLU A 4 -7.21 6.55 -15.86
CA GLU A 4 -5.98 5.76 -16.01
C GLU A 4 -4.92 6.32 -15.05
N VAL A 5 -4.41 5.49 -14.15
CA VAL A 5 -3.44 5.89 -13.12
C VAL A 5 -2.02 5.71 -13.66
N LYS A 6 -1.31 6.83 -13.88
CA LYS A 6 0.07 6.87 -14.41
C LYS A 6 1.06 7.49 -13.43
N ASP A 7 0.56 8.31 -12.51
CA ASP A 7 1.34 9.08 -11.56
C ASP A 7 0.48 9.41 -10.32
N VAL A 8 1.09 10.09 -9.34
CA VAL A 8 0.40 10.54 -8.13
C VAL A 8 -0.81 11.41 -8.45
N ARG A 9 -0.73 12.29 -9.46
CA ARG A 9 -1.81 13.24 -9.77
C ARG A 9 -3.05 12.50 -10.26
N THR A 10 -2.87 11.58 -11.20
CA THR A 10 -3.95 10.74 -11.74
C THR A 10 -4.47 9.72 -10.73
N ALA A 11 -3.63 9.26 -9.80
CA ALA A 11 -4.07 8.45 -8.66
C ALA A 11 -4.99 9.24 -7.71
N VAL A 12 -4.60 10.48 -7.35
CA VAL A 12 -5.45 11.36 -6.55
C VAL A 12 -6.77 11.64 -7.26
N GLU A 13 -6.74 11.96 -8.56
CA GLU A 13 -7.95 12.18 -9.37
C GLU A 13 -8.88 10.95 -9.36
N ALA A 14 -8.32 9.76 -9.58
CA ALA A 14 -9.06 8.51 -9.53
C ALA A 14 -9.74 8.30 -8.16
N GLY A 15 -9.00 8.57 -7.07
CA GLY A 15 -9.51 8.51 -5.71
C GLY A 15 -10.64 9.52 -5.46
N ARG A 16 -10.47 10.77 -5.86
CA ARG A 16 -11.49 11.83 -5.70
C ARG A 16 -12.78 11.50 -6.45
N ARG A 17 -12.70 10.92 -7.65
CA ARG A 17 -13.90 10.42 -8.36
C ARG A 17 -14.61 9.29 -7.63
N LEU A 18 -13.86 8.38 -7.01
CA LEU A 18 -14.46 7.29 -6.24
C LEU A 18 -15.12 7.80 -4.96
N LEU A 19 -14.54 8.83 -4.31
CA LEU A 19 -15.20 9.53 -3.20
C LEU A 19 -16.51 10.17 -3.63
N SER A 20 -16.54 10.87 -4.77
CA SER A 20 -17.79 11.48 -5.28
C SER A 20 -18.86 10.45 -5.67
N MET A 21 -18.49 9.18 -5.80
CA MET A 21 -19.40 8.06 -6.03
C MET A 21 -19.89 7.38 -4.73
N GLY A 22 -19.47 7.88 -3.56
CA GLY A 22 -19.95 7.42 -2.25
C GLY A 22 -18.95 6.59 -1.44
N ALA A 23 -17.70 6.42 -1.89
CA ALA A 23 -16.67 5.83 -1.05
C ALA A 23 -16.29 6.79 0.09
N GLY A 24 -16.15 6.29 1.33
CA GLY A 24 -15.74 7.14 2.47
C GLY A 24 -14.24 7.43 2.52
N SER A 25 -13.43 6.54 1.95
CA SER A 25 -11.99 6.73 1.75
C SER A 25 -11.52 5.81 0.61
N VAL A 26 -10.39 6.13 -0.02
CA VAL A 26 -9.86 5.36 -1.15
C VAL A 26 -8.36 5.18 -0.99
N VAL A 27 -7.87 3.98 -1.27
CA VAL A 27 -6.45 3.69 -1.40
C VAL A 27 -6.18 3.23 -2.83
N VAL A 28 -5.28 3.93 -3.52
CA VAL A 28 -4.90 3.63 -4.91
C VAL A 28 -3.47 3.12 -4.92
N THR A 29 -3.28 1.82 -5.20
CA THR A 29 -1.95 1.22 -5.33
C THR A 29 -1.32 1.60 -6.68
N MET A 30 -0.03 1.94 -6.67
CA MET A 30 0.77 2.36 -7.83
C MET A 30 2.00 1.45 -8.05
N GLY A 31 1.92 0.19 -7.64
CA GLY A 31 3.01 -0.79 -7.80
C GLY A 31 4.29 -0.35 -7.08
N SER A 32 5.41 -0.24 -7.80
CA SER A 32 6.71 0.17 -7.25
C SER A 32 6.76 1.61 -6.74
N GLU A 33 5.74 2.42 -7.02
CA GLU A 33 5.61 3.79 -6.49
C GLU A 33 4.84 3.84 -5.16
N GLY A 34 4.27 2.71 -4.71
CA GLY A 34 3.58 2.60 -3.43
C GLY A 34 2.08 2.73 -3.55
N ALA A 35 1.47 3.60 -2.77
CA ALA A 35 0.04 3.85 -2.77
C ALA A 35 -0.28 5.33 -2.48
N VAL A 36 -1.48 5.76 -2.86
CA VAL A 36 -2.05 7.05 -2.48
C VAL A 36 -3.32 6.79 -1.67
N VAL A 37 -3.37 7.34 -0.46
CA VAL A 37 -4.57 7.41 0.37
C VAL A 37 -5.29 8.72 0.06
N VAL A 38 -6.59 8.66 -0.22
CA VAL A 38 -7.43 9.80 -0.55
C VAL A 38 -8.66 9.78 0.37
N THR A 39 -8.83 10.85 1.14
CA THR A 39 -10.01 11.11 1.97
C THR A 39 -10.71 12.37 1.47
N GLU A 40 -11.85 12.74 2.06
CA GLU A 40 -12.52 14.01 1.73
C GLU A 40 -11.60 15.21 2.03
N GLU A 41 -10.84 15.13 3.11
CA GLU A 41 -10.02 16.23 3.63
C GLU A 41 -8.68 16.34 2.90
N GLU A 42 -8.02 15.22 2.62
CA GLU A 42 -6.64 15.24 2.15
C GLU A 42 -6.25 14.04 1.28
N SER A 43 -5.05 14.12 0.72
CA SER A 43 -4.42 13.00 0.04
C SER A 43 -2.99 12.81 0.52
N CYS A 44 -2.55 11.56 0.60
CA CYS A 44 -1.29 11.18 1.19
C CYS A 44 -0.60 10.08 0.39
N ILE A 45 0.66 10.28 0.03
CA ILE A 45 1.51 9.28 -0.60
C ILE A 45 2.10 8.38 0.47
N VAL A 46 1.97 7.08 0.24
CA VAL A 46 2.62 6.01 0.99
C VAL A 46 3.64 5.36 0.06
N PRO A 47 4.94 5.62 0.26
CA PRO A 47 5.96 5.08 -0.63
C PRO A 47 6.04 3.56 -0.59
N ALA A 48 6.33 2.93 -1.72
CA ALA A 48 6.69 1.52 -1.72
C ALA A 48 8.04 1.31 -1.04
N VAL A 49 8.19 0.11 -0.48
CA VAL A 49 9.50 -0.41 -0.10
C VAL A 49 10.19 -0.92 -1.35
N ARG A 50 11.43 -0.45 -1.58
CA ARG A 50 12.24 -0.90 -2.71
C ARG A 50 12.80 -2.29 -2.45
N VAL A 51 12.44 -3.23 -3.30
CA VAL A 51 12.92 -4.61 -3.29
C VAL A 51 13.23 -5.06 -4.72
N LYS A 52 14.00 -6.15 -4.86
CA LYS A 52 14.14 -6.84 -6.15
C LYS A 52 13.01 -7.87 -6.28
N PRO A 53 12.03 -7.71 -7.19
CA PRO A 53 10.93 -8.65 -7.32
C PRO A 53 11.39 -9.96 -7.95
N VAL A 54 10.83 -11.06 -7.45
CA VAL A 54 10.91 -12.42 -7.99
C VAL A 54 9.59 -12.78 -8.68
N ASP A 55 8.44 -12.51 -8.04
CA ASP A 55 7.10 -12.78 -8.57
C ASP A 55 6.08 -11.78 -8.01
N THR A 56 5.46 -10.99 -8.90
CA THR A 56 4.48 -9.95 -8.53
C THR A 56 3.05 -10.47 -8.40
N THR A 57 2.79 -11.74 -8.73
CA THR A 57 1.45 -12.36 -8.63
C THR A 57 0.93 -12.23 -7.20
N GLY A 58 -0.29 -11.75 -6.98
CA GLY A 58 -0.85 -11.61 -5.62
C GLY A 58 -0.27 -10.45 -4.78
N ALA A 59 0.54 -9.55 -5.35
CA ALA A 59 1.02 -8.37 -4.62
C ALA A 59 -0.14 -7.47 -4.13
N GLY A 60 -1.21 -7.34 -4.93
CA GLY A 60 -2.41 -6.61 -4.53
C GLY A 60 -3.17 -7.29 -3.39
N ASP A 61 -3.28 -8.62 -3.39
CA ASP A 61 -3.92 -9.38 -2.31
C ASP A 61 -3.10 -9.28 -1.02
N ALA A 62 -1.77 -9.35 -1.13
CA ALA A 62 -0.84 -9.14 -0.02
C ALA A 62 -0.96 -7.72 0.57
N PHE A 63 -1.08 -6.70 -0.29
CA PHE A 63 -1.36 -5.33 0.14
C PHE A 63 -2.68 -5.24 0.90
N ASN A 64 -3.76 -5.82 0.34
CA ASN A 64 -5.08 -5.81 0.95
C ASN A 64 -5.11 -6.56 2.29
N ALA A 65 -4.38 -7.67 2.40
CA ALA A 65 -4.23 -8.41 3.65
C ALA A 65 -3.55 -7.54 4.73
N GLY A 66 -2.47 -6.85 4.38
CA GLY A 66 -1.79 -5.93 5.29
C GLY A 66 -2.65 -4.73 5.68
N LEU A 67 -3.37 -4.15 4.74
CA LEU A 67 -4.32 -3.05 4.98
C LEU A 67 -5.44 -3.50 5.94
N ALA A 68 -6.09 -4.62 5.65
CA ALA A 68 -7.17 -5.15 6.47
C ALA A 68 -6.69 -5.50 7.89
N PHE A 69 -5.50 -6.11 8.01
CA PHE A 69 -4.91 -6.42 9.30
C PHE A 69 -4.60 -5.15 10.11
N GLY A 70 -3.98 -4.14 9.51
CA GLY A 70 -3.69 -2.87 10.18
C GLY A 70 -4.95 -2.17 10.69
N LEU A 71 -5.99 -2.10 9.85
CA LEU A 71 -7.28 -1.52 10.23
C LEU A 71 -7.95 -2.30 11.37
N ALA A 72 -7.93 -3.63 11.32
CA ALA A 72 -8.47 -4.48 12.39
C ALA A 72 -7.74 -4.28 13.74
N GLN A 73 -6.46 -3.90 13.70
CA GLN A 73 -5.66 -3.58 14.87
C GLN A 73 -5.82 -2.11 15.34
N GLY A 74 -6.71 -1.33 14.71
CA GLY A 74 -6.98 0.06 15.08
C GLY A 74 -5.98 1.08 14.53
N SER A 75 -5.13 0.70 13.57
CA SER A 75 -4.26 1.66 12.88
C SER A 75 -5.06 2.63 12.02
N SER A 76 -4.50 3.83 11.81
CA SER A 76 -5.05 4.77 10.81
C SER A 76 -4.96 4.17 9.40
N LEU A 77 -5.77 4.70 8.46
CA LEU A 77 -5.76 4.22 7.07
C LEU A 77 -4.37 4.34 6.42
N VAL A 78 -3.64 5.42 6.72
CA VAL A 78 -2.27 5.63 6.21
C VAL A 78 -1.29 4.61 6.79
N GLU A 79 -1.38 4.32 8.08
CA GLU A 79 -0.55 3.30 8.74
C GLU A 79 -0.85 1.89 8.21
N ALA A 80 -2.14 1.57 8.03
CA ALA A 80 -2.55 0.31 7.46
C ALA A 80 -2.10 0.17 6.00
N ALA A 81 -2.18 1.24 5.20
CA ALA A 81 -1.67 1.25 3.83
C ALA A 81 -0.15 1.06 3.78
N ARG A 82 0.61 1.63 4.72
CA ARG A 82 2.07 1.36 4.85
C ARG A 82 2.32 -0.12 5.10
N LEU A 83 1.57 -0.71 6.01
CA LEU A 83 1.70 -2.13 6.31
C LEU A 83 1.39 -2.99 5.07
N GLY A 84 0.35 -2.62 4.31
CA GLY A 84 0.07 -3.21 3.01
C GLY A 84 1.25 -3.12 2.04
N CYS A 85 1.86 -1.94 1.89
CA CYS A 85 3.05 -1.75 1.04
C CYS A 85 4.23 -2.63 1.47
N VAL A 86 4.45 -2.76 2.78
CA VAL A 86 5.50 -3.61 3.33
C VAL A 86 5.25 -5.09 3.03
N ILE A 87 4.05 -5.59 3.31
CA ILE A 87 3.70 -7.00 3.09
C ILE A 87 3.75 -7.33 1.60
N ALA A 88 3.24 -6.45 0.74
CA ALA A 88 3.35 -6.61 -0.71
C ALA A 88 4.82 -6.65 -1.16
N ALA A 89 5.67 -5.77 -0.64
CA ALA A 89 7.10 -5.77 -0.99
C ALA A 89 7.79 -7.06 -0.57
N LEU A 90 7.54 -7.58 0.64
CA LEU A 90 8.07 -8.87 1.05
C LEU A 90 7.53 -10.00 0.18
N LYS A 91 6.23 -9.98 -0.11
CA LYS A 91 5.57 -10.99 -0.93
C LYS A 91 6.22 -11.11 -2.30
N VAL A 92 6.52 -9.98 -2.95
CA VAL A 92 7.09 -10.04 -4.31
C VAL A 92 8.51 -10.57 -4.35
N THR A 93 9.20 -10.71 -3.22
CA THR A 93 10.54 -11.34 -3.16
C THR A 93 10.50 -12.87 -3.16
N LYS A 94 9.32 -13.47 -3.09
CA LYS A 94 9.10 -14.93 -3.08
C LYS A 94 8.17 -15.34 -4.22
N PHE A 95 8.32 -16.59 -4.68
CA PHE A 95 7.46 -17.18 -5.71
C PHE A 95 6.12 -17.64 -5.12
N GLY A 96 5.05 -17.53 -5.91
CA GLY A 96 3.70 -17.96 -5.52
C GLY A 96 2.89 -16.82 -4.91
N ALA A 97 1.56 -16.89 -5.04
CA ALA A 97 0.67 -15.83 -4.59
C ALA A 97 0.50 -15.85 -3.06
N GLN A 98 -0.06 -16.94 -2.53
CA GLN A 98 -0.28 -17.14 -1.11
C GLN A 98 0.97 -17.68 -0.42
N GLU A 99 1.70 -18.55 -1.10
CA GLU A 99 2.95 -19.17 -0.63
C GLU A 99 4.05 -18.14 -0.41
N GLY A 100 3.98 -17.01 -1.14
CA GLY A 100 4.90 -15.90 -1.02
C GLY A 100 4.61 -14.96 0.15
N LEU A 101 3.48 -15.11 0.87
CA LEU A 101 3.15 -14.23 1.99
C LEU A 101 4.16 -14.40 3.14
N PRO A 102 4.58 -13.30 3.79
CA PRO A 102 5.49 -13.36 4.91
C PRO A 102 4.80 -13.92 6.16
N TRP A 103 5.54 -14.70 6.95
CA TRP A 103 5.17 -14.96 8.34
C TRP A 103 5.41 -13.73 9.20
N ARG A 104 4.80 -13.69 10.38
CA ARG A 104 4.91 -12.55 11.31
C ARG A 104 6.37 -12.24 11.65
N GLU A 105 7.16 -13.27 11.88
CA GLU A 105 8.57 -13.14 12.27
C GLU A 105 9.40 -12.50 11.15
N GLU A 106 9.08 -12.82 9.89
CA GLU A 106 9.76 -12.25 8.72
C GLU A 106 9.41 -10.77 8.53
N LEU A 107 8.15 -10.42 8.79
CA LEU A 107 7.69 -9.03 8.80
C LEU A 107 8.37 -8.21 9.90
N GLU A 108 8.39 -8.73 11.13
CA GLU A 108 9.05 -8.07 12.27
C GLU A 108 10.55 -7.90 12.01
N GLU A 109 11.21 -8.91 11.47
CA GLU A 109 12.63 -8.84 11.12
C GLU A 109 12.89 -7.79 10.04
N ALA A 110 12.05 -7.73 9.00
CA ALA A 110 12.19 -6.72 7.96
C ALA A 110 12.02 -5.29 8.52
N LEU A 111 11.09 -5.10 9.46
CA LEU A 111 10.89 -3.82 10.14
C LEU A 111 12.08 -3.46 11.05
N ARG A 112 12.63 -4.44 11.79
CA ARG A 112 13.80 -4.24 12.66
C ARG A 112 15.07 -3.88 11.90
N ARG A 113 15.32 -4.52 10.76
CA ARG A 113 16.57 -4.33 10.00
C ARG A 113 16.67 -2.99 9.27
N GLY A 114 15.64 -2.13 9.34
CA GLY A 114 15.59 -0.88 8.59
C GLY A 114 15.59 -1.07 7.07
N VAL A 115 15.51 -2.31 6.58
CA VAL A 115 15.32 -2.65 5.16
C VAL A 115 13.99 -2.08 4.66
N LEU A 116 13.08 -1.86 5.60
CA LEU A 116 11.85 -1.12 5.45
C LEU A 116 11.98 0.19 6.26
N GLU A 117 12.74 1.17 5.78
CA GLU A 117 12.55 2.52 6.33
C GLU A 117 11.06 2.86 6.16
N LEU A 118 10.36 3.04 7.27
CA LEU A 118 8.96 3.48 7.30
C LEU A 118 8.93 4.94 6.85
N THR A 119 9.12 5.14 5.54
CA THR A 119 9.16 6.44 4.89
C THR A 119 7.98 7.29 5.35
N THR A 120 8.22 8.48 5.89
CA THR A 120 7.16 9.36 6.41
C THR A 120 6.12 9.66 5.34
N PRO A 121 4.81 9.67 5.66
CA PRO A 121 3.79 9.89 4.64
C PRO A 121 3.94 11.31 4.10
N ILE A 122 3.88 11.47 2.78
CA ILE A 122 3.95 12.80 2.17
C ILE A 122 2.52 13.26 1.90
N LYS A 123 2.09 14.32 2.57
CA LYS A 123 0.80 14.96 2.28
C LYS A 123 0.90 15.71 0.95
N VAL A 124 -0.06 15.47 0.07
CA VAL A 124 -0.20 16.18 -1.20
C VAL A 124 -1.42 17.10 -1.05
N ARG A 125 -1.17 18.40 -1.23
CA ARG A 125 -2.21 19.44 -1.25
C ARG A 125 -2.82 19.55 -2.64
#